data_AF-A0A7L7W5B0-F1
#
_entry.id   AF-A0A7L7W5B0-F1
#
_cell.length_a   1.000
_cell.length_b   1.000
_cell.length_c   1.000
_cell.angle_alpha   90.00
_cell.angle_beta   90.00
_cell.angle_gamma   90.00
#
_symmetry.space_group_name_H-M   'P 1'
#
loop_
_entity.id
_entity.type
_entity.pdbx_description
1 polymer ?
#
loop_
_entity_poly.entity_id
_entity_poly.type
_entity_poly.pdbx_seq_one_letter_code
_entity_poly.pdbx_strand_id
1 'polypeptide(L)'
;MSTKRLTRNELLMRISSEMSALAVIIPTNPMDVAALARNARRTEERLGQLAQVVSSMVPSYNYGGIDEANEQYRDYMAKFHPAGTEQKGG
;
A
#
# COMPACT_ATOMS: atom_id res chain seq x y z
N MET A 1 3.19 11.13 15.23
CA MET A 1 3.52 9.72 15.54
C MET A 1 4.83 9.38 14.84
N SER A 2 5.89 9.03 15.59
CA SER A 2 7.17 8.66 14.99
C SER A 2 7.05 7.24 14.42
N THR A 3 6.80 7.13 13.11
CA THR A 3 6.79 5.83 12.42
C THR A 3 8.21 5.32 12.33
N LYS A 4 8.49 4.26 13.10
CA LYS A 4 9.77 3.54 13.09
C LYS A 4 10.20 3.27 11.64
N ARG A 5 11.41 3.70 11.29
CA ARG A 5 12.04 3.37 10.00
C ARG A 5 12.18 1.85 9.89
N LEU A 6 11.66 1.29 8.81
CA LEU A 6 11.71 -0.14 8.55
C LEU A 6 13.02 -0.51 7.84
N THR A 7 13.56 -1.66 8.19
CA THR A 7 14.61 -2.31 7.41
C THR A 7 14.05 -2.76 6.05
N ARG A 8 14.93 -3.06 5.09
CA ARG A 8 14.53 -3.56 3.77
C ARG A 8 13.63 -4.80 3.86
N ASN A 9 13.99 -5.76 4.70
CA ASN A 9 13.23 -7.00 4.85
C ASN A 9 11.85 -6.74 5.49
N GLU A 10 11.79 -5.91 6.54
CA GLU A 10 10.50 -5.55 7.16
C GLU A 10 9.59 -4.82 6.16
N LEU A 11 10.14 -3.90 5.36
CA LEU A 11 9.37 -3.16 4.37
C LEU A 11 8.85 -4.08 3.25
N LEU A 12 9.69 -4.99 2.74
CA LEU A 12 9.27 -6.01 1.77
C LEU A 12 8.17 -6.92 2.33
N MET A 13 8.28 -7.37 3.59
CA MET A 13 7.23 -8.17 4.23
C MET A 13 5.91 -7.41 4.30
N ARG A 14 5.94 -6.13 4.66
CA ARG A 14 4.72 -5.31 4.72
C ARG A 14 4.09 -5.10 3.35
N ILE A 15 4.89 -4.79 2.34
CA ILE A 15 4.42 -4.65 0.95
C ILE A 15 3.81 -5.98 0.46
N SER A 16 4.48 -7.10 0.71
CA SER A 16 3.97 -8.43 0.34
C SER A 16 2.62 -8.73 1.00
N SER A 17 2.45 -8.35 2.27
CA SER A 17 1.18 -8.50 2.99
C SER A 17 0.08 -7.62 2.37
N GLU A 18 0.38 -6.36 2.04
CA GLU A 18 -0.56 -5.45 1.38
C GLU A 18 -0.98 -5.95 -0.01
N MET A 19 -0.03 -6.41 -0.83
CA MET A 19 -0.31 -6.98 -2.15
C MET A 19 -1.18 -8.23 -2.06
N SER A 20 -0.93 -9.08 -1.06
CA SER A 20 -1.75 -10.28 -0.81
C SER A 20 -3.18 -9.91 -0.41
N ALA A 21 -3.36 -8.87 0.42
CA ALA A 21 -4.69 -8.38 0.78
C ALA A 21 -5.43 -7.77 -0.42
N LEU A 22 -4.71 -7.13 -1.34
CA LEU A 22 -5.27 -6.56 -2.58
C LEU A 22 -5.66 -7.62 -3.62
N ALA A 23 -5.01 -8.79 -3.62
CA ALA A 23 -5.35 -9.90 -4.51
C ALA A 23 -6.75 -10.48 -4.21
N VAL A 24 -7.26 -10.27 -3.00
CA VAL A 24 -8.60 -10.69 -2.57
C VAL A 24 -9.62 -9.60 -2.92
N ILE A 25 -9.83 -9.33 -4.22
CA ILE A 25 -10.97 -8.51 -4.66
C ILE A 25 -12.21 -9.40 -4.66
N ILE A 26 -12.81 -9.61 -3.49
CA ILE A 26 -14.11 -10.28 -3.40
C ILE A 26 -15.20 -9.21 -3.46
N PRO A 27 -16.03 -9.17 -4.52
CA PRO A 27 -17.18 -8.28 -4.52
C PRO A 27 -18.13 -8.69 -3.40
N THR A 28 -18.45 -7.77 -2.50
CA THR A 28 -19.49 -7.98 -1.48
C THR A 28 -20.85 -8.23 -2.12
N ASN A 29 -21.06 -7.72 -3.34
CA ASN A 29 -22.23 -7.98 -4.15
C ASN A 29 -21.84 -8.02 -5.65
N PRO A 30 -21.90 -9.18 -6.33
CA PRO A 30 -21.44 -9.34 -7.71
C PRO A 30 -22.28 -8.57 -8.74
N MET A 31 -23.46 -8.05 -8.37
CA MET A 31 -24.32 -7.26 -9.25
C MET A 31 -24.03 -5.75 -9.23
N ASP A 32 -23.24 -5.25 -8.27
CA ASP A 32 -22.84 -3.83 -8.26
C ASP A 32 -21.56 -3.61 -9.06
N VAL A 33 -21.71 -3.61 -10.38
CA VAL A 33 -20.63 -3.41 -11.35
C VAL A 33 -19.93 -2.05 -11.15
N ALA A 34 -20.66 -1.03 -10.67
CA ALA A 34 -20.09 0.29 -10.42
C ALA A 34 -19.20 0.27 -9.16
N ALA A 35 -19.60 -0.41 -8.09
CA ALA A 35 -18.74 -0.63 -6.92
C ALA A 35 -17.53 -1.50 -7.27
N LEU A 36 -17.71 -2.53 -8.10
CA LEU A 36 -16.61 -3.36 -8.59
C LEU A 36 -15.59 -2.52 -9.37
N ALA A 37 -16.03 -1.67 -10.29
CA ALA A 37 -15.14 -0.79 -11.06
C ALA A 37 -14.39 0.22 -10.18
N ARG A 38 -15.07 0.81 -9.17
CA ARG A 38 -14.41 1.70 -8.20
C ARG A 38 -13.37 0.95 -7.35
N ASN A 39 -13.69 -0.25 -6.89
CA ASN A 39 -12.78 -1.07 -6.11
C ASN A 39 -11.58 -1.52 -6.94
N ALA A 40 -11.80 -1.96 -8.19
CA ALA A 40 -10.73 -2.31 -9.13
C ALA A 40 -9.78 -1.12 -9.36
N ARG A 41 -10.33 0.07 -9.65
CA ARG A 41 -9.52 1.28 -9.84
C ARG A 41 -8.72 1.65 -8.59
N ARG A 42 -9.32 1.53 -7.40
CA ARG A 42 -8.64 1.78 -6.11
C ARG A 42 -7.55 0.75 -5.86
N THR A 43 -7.76 -0.51 -6.24
CA THR A 43 -6.74 -1.57 -6.15
C THR A 43 -5.59 -1.32 -7.10
N GLU A 44 -5.86 -0.95 -8.36
CA GLU A 44 -4.83 -0.58 -9.34
C GLU A 44 -3.98 0.58 -8.84
N GLU A 45 -4.60 1.62 -8.29
CA GLU A 45 -3.87 2.77 -7.73
C GLU A 45 -2.97 2.35 -6.56
N ARG A 46 -3.46 1.49 -5.66
CA ARG A 46 -2.67 0.97 -4.53
C ARG A 46 -1.50 0.11 -5.00
N LEU A 47 -1.73 -0.78 -5.95
CA LEU A 47 -0.68 -1.63 -6.53
C LEU A 47 0.40 -0.79 -7.23
N GLY A 48 0.00 0.24 -7.97
CA GLY A 48 0.94 1.17 -8.59
C GLY A 48 1.84 1.88 -7.58
N GLN A 49 1.28 2.35 -6.46
CA GLN A 49 2.07 2.98 -5.41
C GLN A 49 2.99 1.98 -4.68
N LEU A 50 2.52 0.77 -4.39
CA LEU A 50 3.36 -0.27 -3.79
C LEU A 50 4.53 -0.66 -4.72
N ALA A 51 4.30 -0.74 -6.02
CA ALA A 51 5.35 -0.99 -7.01
C ALA A 51 6.40 0.14 -7.03
N GLN A 52 5.98 1.40 -6.85
CA GLN A 52 6.88 2.54 -6.73
C GLN A 52 7.75 2.43 -5.46
N VAL A 53 7.17 2.03 -4.32
CA VAL A 53 7.91 1.77 -3.07
C VAL A 53 8.97 0.69 -3.26
N VAL A 54 8.64 -0.42 -3.94
CA VAL A 54 9.62 -1.48 -4.22
C VAL A 54 10.72 -0.97 -5.16
N SER A 55 10.36 -0.19 -6.18
CA SER A 55 11.31 0.38 -7.13
C SER A 55 12.28 1.34 -6.45
N SER A 56 11.81 2.17 -5.51
CA SER A 56 12.65 3.10 -4.76
C SER A 56 13.58 2.41 -3.76
N MET A 57 13.36 1.13 -3.41
CA MET A 57 14.34 0.38 -2.60
C MET A 57 15.67 0.13 -3.33
N VAL A 58 15.66 0.18 -4.66
CA VAL A 58 16.84 0.00 -5.50
C VAL A 58 17.53 1.36 -5.64
N PRO A 59 18.73 1.55 -5.09
CA PRO A 59 19.44 2.81 -5.23
C PRO A 59 19.86 3.02 -6.70
N SER A 60 19.61 4.22 -7.21
CA SER A 60 20.16 4.75 -8.46
C SER A 60 21.09 5.91 -8.13
N TYR A 61 21.88 6.40 -9.09
CA TYR A 61 22.81 7.51 -8.86
C TYR A 61 22.10 8.70 -8.18
N ASN A 62 22.44 8.95 -6.92
CA ASN A 62 21.92 9.99 -6.01
C ASN A 62 20.44 9.89 -5.56
N TYR A 63 19.68 8.88 -5.97
CA TYR A 63 18.25 8.73 -5.62
C TYR A 63 17.90 7.28 -5.28
N GLY A 64 16.80 7.07 -4.55
CA GLY A 64 16.37 5.76 -4.08
C GLY A 64 17.10 5.28 -2.83
N GLY A 65 16.99 3.98 -2.59
CA GLY A 65 17.43 3.35 -1.35
C GLY A 65 16.33 3.28 -0.30
N ILE A 66 16.67 2.65 0.82
CA ILE A 66 15.67 2.27 1.84
C ILE A 66 15.01 3.48 2.51
N ASP A 67 15.65 4.65 2.53
CA ASP A 67 15.08 5.87 3.11
C ASP A 67 13.91 6.40 2.29
N GLU A 68 14.11 6.56 0.98
CA GLU A 68 13.07 7.01 0.06
C GLU A 68 11.91 6.00 0.00
N ALA A 69 12.23 4.70 -0.01
CA ALA A 69 11.20 3.66 0.05
C ALA A 69 10.36 3.74 1.35
N ASN A 70 10.98 4.04 2.49
CA ASN A 70 10.25 4.25 3.75
C ASN A 70 9.38 5.51 3.72
N GLU A 71 9.81 6.58 3.06
CA GLU A 71 9.02 7.79 2.85
C GLU A 71 7.80 7.51 1.98
N GLN A 72 8.01 6.93 0.80
CA GLN A 72 6.93 6.56 -0.11
C GLN A 72 5.94 5.58 0.53
N TYR A 73 6.42 4.63 1.35
CA TYR A 73 5.54 3.72 2.08
C TYR A 73 4.73 4.43 3.16
N ARG A 74 5.30 5.44 3.84
CA ARG A 74 4.55 6.25 4.81
C ARG A 74 3.45 7.05 4.12
N ASP A 75 3.73 7.62 2.95
CA ASP A 75 2.73 8.35 2.17
C ASP A 75 1.62 7.41 1.68
N TYR A 76 1.98 6.21 1.23
CA TYR A 76 1.03 5.15 0.89
C TYR A 76 0.12 4.81 2.08
N MET A 77 0.70 4.59 3.28
CA MET A 77 -0.06 4.31 4.49
C MET A 77 -0.98 5.48 4.88
N ALA A 78 -0.50 6.72 4.81
CA ALA A 78 -1.31 7.89 5.12
C ALA A 78 -2.50 8.05 4.16
N LYS A 79 -2.31 7.71 2.88
CA LYS A 79 -3.35 7.82 1.84
C LYS A 79 -4.40 6.71 1.94
N PHE A 80 -4.00 5.47 2.18
CA PHE A 80 -4.89 4.32 2.10
C PHE A 80 -5.29 3.71 3.44
N HIS A 81 -4.57 4.02 4.50
CA HIS A 81 -4.85 3.62 5.88
C HIS A 81 -4.79 4.83 6.83
N PRO A 82 -5.57 5.89 6.59
CA PRO A 82 -5.57 7.05 7.47
C PRO A 82 -5.95 6.60 8.89
N ALA A 83 -5.12 6.97 9.87
CA ALA A 83 -5.38 6.73 11.29
C ALA A 83 -6.77 7.29 11.63
N GLY A 84 -7.73 6.40 11.89
CA GLY A 84 -9.16 6.73 11.97
C GLY A 84 -10.11 5.67 11.40
N THR A 85 -9.59 4.63 10.75
CA THR A 85 -10.36 3.39 10.48
C THR A 85 -9.99 2.28 11.47
N GLU A 86 -9.93 2.61 12.77
CA GLU A 86 -10.33 1.61 13.76
C GLU A 86 -11.81 1.32 13.49
N GLN A 87 -12.08 0.12 12.99
CA GLN A 87 -13.41 -0.42 12.86
C GLN A 87 -14.10 -0.30 14.22
N LYS A 88 -15.04 0.65 14.33
CA LYS A 88 -16.23 0.47 15.15
C LYS A 88 -16.93 -0.78 14.60
N GLY A 89 -16.70 -1.91 15.26
CA GLY A 89 -17.38 -3.18 15.02
C GLY A 89 -17.69 -3.83 16.36
N GLY A 90 -18.65 -3.25 17.07
CA GLY A 90 -19.28 -3.78 18.28
C GLY A 90 -20.72 -3.30 18.30
#